data_AF-A0A0N4ZHF9-F1
#
_entry.id   AF-A0A0N4ZHF9-F1
#
_cell.length_a   1.000
_cell.length_b   1.000
_cell.length_c   1.000
_cell.angle_alpha   90.00
_cell.angle_beta   90.00
_cell.angle_gamma   90.00
#
_symmetry.space_group_name_H-M   'P 1'
#
loop_
_entity.id
_entity.type
_entity.pdbx_description
1 polymer ?
#
loop_
_entity_poly.entity_id
_entity_poly.type
_entity_poly.pdbx_seq_one_letter_code
_entity_poly.pdbx_strand_id
1 'polypeptide(L)'
;MSSFSNKSFEIWNGPNVEIVYIPYEYKSKLSIEEYWNPNLVYDLFARCWKSSIFIAVLYVITIRCIENLMTNHRPFTLKKCLFLWNAALAIFSTIGMLRSGEEFFYVVLNKPFTHSICYSINPNEPVAFWACAFALSKVAELFDTIFLVLRKKKVIFLHWYHHVVVLIYSWNSAVEVTAAGRWFIFMNFTVHSIMYSYYAFASVGIRFPKIISMIVTILQTSQMLIGVTISCIVYYLRSKNIMIPCQQSYENLTLCFSIYLSFAILFMNFFIKNYLSRKEKKKLQ
;
A
#
# COMPACT_ATOMS: atom_id res chain seq x y z
N MET A 1 11.32 33.27 -23.59
CA MET A 1 11.39 34.11 -22.38
C MET A 1 10.91 33.28 -21.21
N SER A 2 11.84 32.93 -20.34
CA SER A 2 11.72 32.01 -19.22
C SER A 2 11.04 32.65 -18.01
N SER A 3 9.92 32.10 -17.58
CA SER A 3 9.39 32.30 -16.24
C SER A 3 9.11 30.94 -15.59
N PHE A 4 10.17 30.16 -15.36
CA PHE A 4 10.10 29.09 -14.36
C PHE A 4 9.98 29.79 -13.00
N SER A 5 8.74 29.95 -12.54
CA SER A 5 8.42 30.40 -11.18
C SER A 5 9.12 29.47 -10.20
N ASN A 6 10.16 30.00 -9.55
CA ASN A 6 11.04 29.31 -8.62
C ASN A 6 10.35 29.14 -7.24
N LYS A 7 9.15 28.54 -7.22
CA LYS A 7 8.45 28.20 -5.97
C LYS A 7 8.93 26.83 -5.51
N SER A 8 9.43 26.76 -4.27
CA SER A 8 9.88 25.52 -3.65
C SER A 8 8.73 24.56 -3.31
N PHE A 9 7.51 25.09 -3.18
CA PHE A 9 6.25 24.39 -2.94
C PHE A 9 5.07 25.22 -3.45
N GLU A 10 3.92 24.58 -3.61
CA GLU A 10 2.64 25.21 -3.95
C GLU A 10 1.54 24.79 -2.96
N ILE A 11 0.45 25.56 -2.95
CA ILE A 11 -0.68 25.34 -2.05
C ILE A 11 -1.93 25.09 -2.87
N TRP A 12 -2.60 23.98 -2.58
CA TRP A 12 -3.92 23.65 -3.10
C TRP A 12 -4.96 23.87 -2.01
N ASN A 13 -5.98 24.67 -2.33
CA ASN A 13 -7.10 24.97 -1.45
C ASN A 13 -8.28 24.08 -1.81
N GLY A 14 -8.52 23.06 -0.99
CA GLY A 14 -9.67 22.17 -1.09
C GLY A 14 -10.88 22.69 -0.31
N PRO A 15 -12.00 21.95 -0.31
CA PRO A 15 -13.26 22.36 0.30
C PRO A 15 -13.14 22.66 1.81
N ASN A 16 -12.22 22.01 2.53
CA ASN A 16 -11.95 22.19 3.96
C ASN A 16 -10.49 21.85 4.35
N VAL A 17 -9.56 21.88 3.40
CA VAL A 17 -8.16 21.51 3.65
C VAL A 17 -7.22 22.36 2.82
N GLU A 18 -6.07 22.68 3.41
CA GLU A 18 -4.95 23.31 2.70
C GLU A 18 -3.83 22.27 2.53
N ILE A 19 -3.48 21.97 1.27
CA ILE A 19 -2.45 20.98 0.93
C ILE A 19 -1.23 21.71 0.37
N VAL A 20 -0.09 21.56 1.04
CA VAL A 20 1.21 22.08 0.62
C VAL A 20 1.96 20.95 -0.08
N TYR A 21 2.17 21.10 -1.39
CA TYR A 21 2.72 20.06 -2.24
C TYR A 21 3.93 20.52 -3.05
N ILE A 22 4.68 19.57 -3.59
CA ILE A 22 5.76 19.85 -4.54
C ILE A 22 5.19 19.84 -5.96
N PRO A 23 5.31 20.95 -6.73
CA PRO A 23 4.82 20.97 -8.09
C PRO A 23 5.65 20.02 -8.96
N TYR A 24 4.94 19.16 -9.68
CA TYR A 24 5.48 18.28 -10.72
C TYR A 24 4.44 18.17 -11.82
N GLU A 25 4.84 18.45 -13.05
CA GLU A 25 3.96 18.37 -14.22
C GLU A 25 4.29 17.12 -15.03
N TYR A 26 3.28 16.27 -15.23
CA TYR A 26 3.43 15.06 -16.03
C TYR A 26 3.47 15.41 -17.51
N LYS A 27 4.46 14.87 -18.24
CA LYS A 27 4.59 15.06 -19.70
C LYS A 27 3.45 14.45 -20.50
N SER A 28 2.80 13.42 -19.95
CA SER A 28 1.67 12.74 -20.56
C SER A 28 0.70 12.28 -19.49
N LYS A 29 -0.60 12.32 -19.81
CA LYS A 29 -1.69 11.82 -18.97
C LYS A 29 -2.36 10.65 -19.71
N LEU A 30 -2.72 9.60 -18.98
CA LEU A 30 -3.55 8.52 -19.51
C LEU A 30 -5.01 9.01 -19.59
N SER A 31 -5.79 8.51 -20.54
CA SER A 31 -7.19 8.97 -20.72
C SER A 31 -8.06 8.80 -19.47
N ILE A 32 -7.77 7.81 -18.62
CA ILE A 32 -8.47 7.62 -17.33
C ILE A 32 -8.10 8.68 -16.29
N GLU A 33 -6.90 9.24 -16.37
CA GLU A 33 -6.40 10.26 -15.44
C GLU A 33 -7.00 11.64 -15.75
N GLU A 34 -7.50 11.87 -16.97
CA GLU A 34 -8.16 13.12 -17.38
C GLU A 34 -9.52 13.33 -16.71
N TYR A 35 -10.22 12.24 -16.34
CA TYR A 35 -11.49 12.30 -15.61
C TYR A 35 -11.31 12.56 -14.10
N TRP A 36 -10.08 12.76 -13.64
CA TRP A 36 -9.77 12.97 -12.23
C TRP A 36 -10.32 14.31 -11.72
N ASN A 37 -10.99 14.26 -10.57
CA ASN A 37 -11.46 15.44 -9.86
C ASN A 37 -11.02 15.38 -8.38
N PRO A 38 -10.05 16.22 -7.96
CA PRO A 38 -9.51 16.15 -6.61
C PRO A 38 -10.51 16.54 -5.52
N ASN A 39 -11.41 17.51 -5.79
CA ASN A 39 -12.41 17.94 -4.82
C ASN A 39 -13.40 16.79 -4.50
N LEU A 40 -13.90 16.12 -5.55
CA LEU A 40 -14.83 15.01 -5.41
C LEU A 40 -14.22 13.86 -4.60
N VAL A 41 -12.96 13.54 -4.85
CA VAL A 41 -12.28 12.41 -4.22
C VAL A 41 -11.90 12.73 -2.78
N TYR A 42 -11.47 13.96 -2.52
CA TYR A 42 -11.28 14.43 -1.15
C TYR A 42 -12.58 14.31 -0.35
N ASP A 43 -13.70 14.82 -0.89
CA ASP A 43 -15.01 14.73 -0.24
C ASP A 43 -15.46 13.28 -0.02
N LEU A 44 -15.18 12.38 -0.98
CA LEU A 44 -15.45 10.95 -0.86
C LEU A 44 -14.74 10.37 0.36
N PHE A 45 -13.41 10.54 0.47
CA PHE A 45 -12.67 9.98 1.61
C PHE A 45 -13.05 10.67 2.91
N ALA A 46 -13.20 12.00 2.93
CA ALA A 46 -13.60 12.74 4.12
C ALA A 46 -14.94 12.24 4.70
N ARG A 47 -15.92 11.92 3.85
CA ARG A 47 -17.24 11.41 4.27
C ARG A 47 -17.24 9.91 4.54
N CYS A 48 -16.55 9.13 3.72
CA CYS A 48 -16.69 7.67 3.68
C CYS A 48 -15.51 6.90 4.28
N TRP A 49 -14.46 7.55 4.81
CA TRP A 49 -13.31 6.81 5.36
C TRP A 49 -13.72 5.81 6.46
N LYS A 50 -14.71 6.15 7.30
CA LYS A 50 -15.24 5.28 8.35
C LYS A 50 -15.90 4.01 7.80
N SER A 51 -16.37 4.03 6.55
CA SER A 51 -16.91 2.84 5.89
C SER A 51 -15.86 1.73 5.74
N SER A 52 -14.56 2.07 5.70
CA SER A 52 -13.47 1.07 5.73
C SER A 52 -13.53 0.15 6.96
N ILE A 53 -13.93 0.68 8.13
CA ILE A 53 -14.06 -0.09 9.37
C ILE A 53 -15.20 -1.09 9.23
N PHE A 54 -16.35 -0.65 8.70
CA PHE A 54 -17.49 -1.52 8.43
C PHE A 54 -17.13 -2.62 7.42
N ILE A 55 -16.45 -2.27 6.33
CA ILE A 55 -15.97 -3.23 5.33
C ILE A 55 -15.01 -4.25 5.96
N ALA A 56 -14.10 -3.80 6.83
CA ALA A 56 -13.16 -4.69 7.52
C ALA A 56 -13.87 -5.68 8.47
N VAL A 57 -14.87 -5.23 9.22
CA VAL A 57 -15.69 -6.10 10.08
C VAL A 57 -16.47 -7.11 9.23
N LEU A 58 -17.13 -6.63 8.16
CA LEU A 58 -17.87 -7.48 7.23
C LEU A 58 -16.95 -8.52 6.58
N TYR A 59 -15.72 -8.14 6.21
CA TYR A 59 -14.71 -9.03 5.69
C TYR A 59 -14.39 -10.17 6.67
N VAL A 60 -14.12 -9.87 7.95
CA VAL A 60 -13.81 -10.91 8.95
C VAL A 60 -14.99 -11.86 9.12
N ILE A 61 -16.22 -11.34 9.21
CA ILE A 61 -17.44 -12.17 9.32
C ILE A 61 -17.60 -13.06 8.09
N THR A 62 -17.42 -12.49 6.90
CA THR A 62 -17.54 -13.20 5.61
C THR A 62 -16.53 -14.33 5.52
N ILE A 63 -15.27 -14.08 5.88
CA ILE A 63 -14.22 -15.11 5.88
C ILE A 63 -14.58 -16.26 6.82
N ARG A 64 -15.06 -15.98 8.03
CA ARG A 64 -15.51 -17.02 8.98
C ARG A 64 -16.71 -17.81 8.47
N CYS A 65 -17.68 -17.13 7.85
CA CYS A 65 -18.84 -17.77 7.25
C CYS A 65 -18.42 -18.73 6.12
N ILE A 66 -17.59 -18.26 5.17
CA ILE A 66 -17.11 -19.09 4.07
C ILE A 66 -16.24 -20.25 4.59
N GLU A 67 -15.39 -20.04 5.60
CA GLU A 67 -14.61 -21.11 6.23
C GLU A 67 -15.53 -22.22 6.76
N ASN A 68 -16.60 -21.84 7.48
CA ASN A 68 -17.57 -22.79 8.03
C ASN A 68 -18.34 -23.54 6.93
N LEU A 69 -18.82 -22.84 5.89
CA LEU A 69 -19.48 -23.46 4.75
C LEU A 69 -18.55 -24.46 4.04
N MET A 70 -17.30 -24.05 3.81
CA MET A 70 -16.31 -24.89 3.13
C MET A 70 -15.97 -26.16 3.90
N THR A 71 -16.23 -26.25 5.21
CA THR A 71 -16.03 -27.49 5.99
C THR A 71 -16.72 -28.69 5.32
N ASN A 72 -17.93 -28.48 4.80
CA ASN A 72 -18.77 -29.50 4.16
C ASN A 72 -18.52 -29.67 2.65
N HIS A 73 -17.67 -28.84 2.04
CA HIS A 73 -17.41 -28.87 0.59
C HIS A 73 -15.98 -29.32 0.26
N ARG A 74 -15.76 -29.78 -0.98
CA ARG A 74 -14.40 -30.05 -1.49
C ARG A 74 -13.70 -28.75 -1.89
N PRO A 75 -12.35 -28.65 -1.80
CA PRO A 75 -11.63 -27.45 -2.20
C PRO A 75 -11.80 -27.15 -3.68
N PHE A 76 -12.08 -25.89 -4.03
CA PHE A 76 -12.27 -25.47 -5.43
C PHE A 76 -10.94 -25.39 -6.20
N THR A 77 -10.97 -25.73 -7.49
CA THR A 77 -9.83 -25.66 -8.41
C THR A 77 -9.81 -24.34 -9.20
N LEU A 78 -9.58 -23.23 -8.52
CA LEU A 78 -9.68 -21.87 -9.09
C LEU A 78 -8.43 -21.38 -9.83
N LYS A 79 -7.67 -22.25 -10.51
CA LYS A 79 -6.35 -21.89 -11.08
C LYS A 79 -6.42 -20.71 -12.07
N LYS A 80 -7.33 -20.78 -13.05
CA LYS A 80 -7.49 -19.72 -14.08
C LYS A 80 -7.94 -18.40 -13.47
N CYS A 81 -8.97 -18.43 -12.62
CA CYS A 81 -9.47 -17.23 -11.93
C CYS A 81 -8.38 -16.59 -11.08
N LEU A 82 -7.62 -17.41 -10.33
CA LEU A 82 -6.53 -16.92 -9.50
C LEU A 82 -5.37 -16.34 -10.33
N PHE A 83 -5.06 -16.94 -11.49
CA PHE A 83 -4.06 -16.40 -12.41
C PHE A 83 -4.49 -15.03 -12.92
N LEU A 84 -5.71 -14.92 -13.46
CA LEU A 84 -6.23 -13.67 -14.00
C LEU A 84 -6.31 -12.57 -12.93
N TRP A 85 -6.76 -12.93 -11.73
CA TRP A 85 -6.82 -12.02 -10.60
C TRP A 85 -5.45 -11.47 -10.20
N ASN A 86 -4.47 -12.36 -9.96
CA ASN A 86 -3.11 -11.94 -9.61
C ASN A 86 -2.44 -11.19 -10.78
N ALA A 87 -2.68 -11.58 -12.03
CA ALA A 87 -2.15 -10.87 -13.19
C ALA A 87 -2.74 -9.46 -13.31
N ALA A 88 -4.05 -9.29 -13.07
CA ALA A 88 -4.69 -7.99 -13.05
C ALA A 88 -4.11 -7.08 -11.96
N LEU A 89 -3.95 -7.59 -10.72
CA LEU A 89 -3.33 -6.84 -9.63
C LEU A 89 -1.85 -6.54 -9.89
N ALA A 90 -1.12 -7.43 -10.55
CA ALA A 90 0.26 -7.19 -10.97
C ALA A 90 0.34 -6.06 -11.99
N ILE A 91 -0.49 -6.09 -13.05
CA ILE A 91 -0.54 -5.03 -14.07
C ILE A 91 -0.93 -3.70 -13.44
N PHE A 92 -1.99 -3.69 -12.63
CA PHE A 92 -2.43 -2.50 -11.89
C PHE A 92 -1.29 -1.91 -11.04
N SER A 93 -0.59 -2.77 -10.28
CA SER A 93 0.51 -2.33 -9.42
C SER A 93 1.72 -1.85 -10.22
N THR A 94 2.01 -2.46 -11.37
CA THR A 94 3.09 -2.01 -12.27
C THR A 94 2.79 -0.64 -12.86
N ILE A 95 1.57 -0.39 -13.33
CA ILE A 95 1.19 0.92 -13.86
C ILE A 95 1.24 1.95 -12.73
N GLY A 96 0.67 1.64 -11.56
CA GLY A 96 0.74 2.52 -10.38
C GLY A 96 2.17 2.82 -9.95
N MET A 97 3.08 1.83 -9.98
CA MET A 97 4.52 2.01 -9.71
C MET A 97 5.17 2.97 -10.71
N LEU A 98 4.92 2.80 -12.01
CA LEU A 98 5.49 3.66 -13.04
C LEU A 98 4.99 5.10 -12.89
N ARG A 99 3.68 5.29 -12.74
CA ARG A 99 3.04 6.60 -12.67
C ARG A 99 3.38 7.35 -11.39
N SER A 100 3.35 6.69 -10.23
CA SER A 100 3.82 7.30 -8.96
C SER A 100 5.35 7.48 -8.94
N GLY A 101 6.09 6.61 -9.62
CA GLY A 101 7.54 6.65 -9.73
C GLY A 101 8.07 7.89 -10.45
N GLU A 102 7.38 8.37 -11.49
CA GLU A 102 7.76 9.59 -12.23
C GLU A 102 7.93 10.81 -11.31
N GLU A 103 6.93 11.08 -10.47
CA GLU A 103 6.97 12.17 -9.48
C GLU A 103 7.92 11.84 -8.32
N PHE A 104 7.89 10.59 -7.83
CA PHE A 104 8.71 10.16 -6.71
C PHE A 104 10.21 10.36 -6.97
N PHE A 105 10.72 9.86 -8.10
CA PHE A 105 12.12 10.00 -8.46
C PHE A 105 12.48 11.45 -8.75
N TYR A 106 11.57 12.24 -9.35
CA TYR A 106 11.79 13.67 -9.52
C TYR A 106 12.04 14.37 -8.19
N VAL A 107 11.18 14.16 -7.19
CA VAL A 107 11.31 14.81 -5.88
C VAL A 107 12.54 14.29 -5.13
N VAL A 108 12.76 12.98 -5.08
CA VAL A 108 13.88 12.39 -4.32
C VAL A 108 15.25 12.76 -4.90
N LEU A 109 15.38 12.86 -6.22
CA LEU A 109 16.66 13.13 -6.87
C LEU A 109 16.97 14.63 -7.00
N ASN A 110 15.95 15.50 -7.10
CA ASN A 110 16.13 16.92 -7.41
C ASN A 110 15.79 17.87 -6.25
N LYS A 111 15.17 17.38 -5.17
CA LYS A 111 14.78 18.19 -4.01
C LYS A 111 15.38 17.62 -2.71
N PRO A 112 15.47 18.43 -1.64
CA PRO A 112 15.91 17.93 -0.33
C PRO A 112 15.02 16.78 0.15
N PHE A 113 15.57 15.83 0.90
CA PHE A 113 14.82 14.67 1.40
C PHE A 113 13.54 15.05 2.16
N THR A 114 13.55 16.16 2.90
CA THR A 114 12.38 16.71 3.60
C THR A 114 11.20 17.00 2.67
N HIS A 115 11.45 17.39 1.41
CA HIS A 115 10.41 17.59 0.39
C HIS A 115 9.69 16.28 0.06
N SER A 116 10.41 15.15 0.07
CA SER A 116 9.82 13.85 -0.24
C SER A 116 8.91 13.29 0.85
N ILE A 117 9.07 13.72 2.11
CA ILE A 117 8.37 13.16 3.28
C ILE A 117 7.42 14.15 3.99
N CYS A 118 7.63 15.46 3.85
CA CYS A 118 6.82 16.47 4.55
C CYS A 118 5.88 17.26 3.62
N TYR A 119 6.15 17.30 2.32
CA TYR A 119 5.28 17.97 1.34
C TYR A 119 4.49 16.94 0.55
N SER A 120 3.20 17.17 0.40
CA SER A 120 2.30 16.21 -0.24
C SER A 120 2.49 16.13 -1.75
N ILE A 121 1.76 15.21 -2.36
CA ILE A 121 1.65 15.06 -3.82
C ILE A 121 0.70 16.12 -4.37
N ASN A 122 0.91 16.53 -5.63
CA ASN A 122 0.01 17.49 -6.27
C ASN A 122 -1.39 16.88 -6.46
N PRO A 123 -2.46 17.44 -5.85
CA PRO A 123 -3.81 16.88 -5.95
C PRO A 123 -4.37 16.88 -7.38
N ASN A 124 -3.91 17.76 -8.27
CA ASN A 124 -4.44 17.88 -9.63
C ASN A 124 -3.74 16.97 -10.65
N GLU A 125 -2.71 16.23 -10.25
CA GLU A 125 -1.85 15.48 -11.16
C GLU A 125 -2.08 13.97 -11.05
N PRO A 126 -1.68 13.18 -12.09
CA PRO A 126 -1.82 11.73 -12.13
C PRO A 126 -1.44 10.98 -10.84
N VAL A 127 -0.42 11.43 -10.11
CA VAL A 127 -0.02 10.83 -8.83
C VAL A 127 -1.18 10.75 -7.82
N ALA A 128 -2.05 11.75 -7.77
CA ALA A 128 -3.19 11.78 -6.85
C ALA A 128 -4.28 10.79 -7.28
N PHE A 129 -4.51 10.65 -8.59
CA PHE A 129 -5.37 9.59 -9.12
C PHE A 129 -4.88 8.21 -8.68
N TRP A 130 -3.59 7.94 -8.83
CA TRP A 130 -3.01 6.65 -8.43
C TRP A 130 -2.98 6.44 -6.92
N ALA A 131 -2.86 7.50 -6.12
CA ALA A 131 -3.01 7.44 -4.67
C ALA A 131 -4.44 7.07 -4.24
N CYS A 132 -5.46 7.59 -4.92
CA CYS A 132 -6.85 7.18 -4.70
C CYS A 132 -7.06 5.72 -5.15
N ALA A 133 -6.61 5.36 -6.35
CA ALA A 133 -6.70 4.01 -6.86
C ALA A 133 -6.03 3.00 -5.91
N PHE A 134 -4.90 3.37 -5.30
CA PHE A 134 -4.23 2.62 -4.26
C PHE A 134 -5.10 2.37 -3.03
N ALA A 135 -5.77 3.40 -2.50
CA ALA A 135 -6.65 3.25 -1.34
C ALA A 135 -7.85 2.34 -1.67
N LEU A 136 -8.43 2.50 -2.87
CA LEU A 136 -9.52 1.65 -3.35
C LEU A 136 -9.07 0.20 -3.59
N SER A 137 -7.82 -0.03 -4.04
CA SER A 137 -7.29 -1.37 -4.28
C SER A 137 -7.30 -2.23 -3.02
N LYS A 138 -7.20 -1.64 -1.83
CA LYS A 138 -7.23 -2.41 -0.57
C LYS A 138 -8.55 -3.13 -0.34
N VAL A 139 -9.65 -2.62 -0.89
CA VAL A 139 -10.94 -3.33 -0.90
C VAL A 139 -10.90 -4.51 -1.87
N ALA A 140 -10.33 -4.32 -3.06
CA ALA A 140 -10.15 -5.40 -4.03
C ALA A 140 -9.24 -6.50 -3.47
N GLU A 141 -8.13 -6.16 -2.80
CA GLU A 141 -7.19 -7.11 -2.21
C GLU A 141 -7.82 -8.03 -1.16
N LEU A 142 -8.99 -7.69 -0.59
CA LEU A 142 -9.73 -8.60 0.32
C LEU A 142 -10.16 -9.91 -0.36
N PHE A 143 -10.34 -9.90 -1.69
CA PHE A 143 -10.67 -11.11 -2.45
C PHE A 143 -9.54 -12.15 -2.43
N ASP A 144 -8.28 -11.76 -2.14
CA ASP A 144 -7.16 -12.70 -1.98
C ASP A 144 -7.47 -13.75 -0.90
N THR A 145 -8.05 -13.30 0.22
CA THR A 145 -8.42 -14.19 1.31
C THR A 145 -9.58 -15.11 0.93
N ILE A 146 -10.55 -14.61 0.14
CA ILE A 146 -11.65 -15.43 -0.37
C ILE A 146 -11.10 -16.59 -1.21
N PHE A 147 -10.15 -16.32 -2.12
CA PHE A 147 -9.48 -17.39 -2.88
C PHE A 147 -8.76 -18.41 -2.00
N LEU A 148 -8.14 -17.98 -0.90
CA LEU A 148 -7.50 -18.90 0.04
C LEU A 148 -8.52 -19.82 0.72
N VAL A 149 -9.61 -19.25 1.24
CA VAL A 149 -10.65 -20.00 1.97
C VAL A 149 -11.36 -21.00 1.05
N LEU A 150 -11.77 -20.57 -0.16
CA LEU A 150 -12.42 -21.46 -1.14
C LEU A 150 -11.52 -22.63 -1.57
N ARG A 151 -10.20 -22.47 -1.46
CA ARG A 151 -9.22 -23.53 -1.75
C ARG A 151 -8.80 -24.33 -0.51
N LYS A 152 -9.46 -24.12 0.63
CA LYS A 152 -9.10 -24.67 1.95
C LYS A 152 -7.63 -24.46 2.31
N LYS A 153 -7.07 -23.29 1.96
CA LYS A 153 -5.74 -22.88 2.40
C LYS A 153 -5.85 -22.16 3.73
N LYS A 154 -4.96 -22.47 4.66
CA LYS A 154 -4.92 -21.85 5.99
C LYS A 154 -4.67 -20.35 5.84
N VAL A 155 -5.63 -19.54 6.28
CA VAL A 155 -5.46 -18.10 6.41
C VAL A 155 -4.66 -17.82 7.68
N ILE A 156 -3.43 -17.36 7.53
CA ILE A 156 -2.55 -17.05 8.66
C ILE A 156 -2.91 -15.68 9.28
N PHE A 157 -2.60 -15.50 10.56
CA PHE A 157 -2.85 -14.24 11.28
C PHE A 157 -2.32 -13.02 10.53
N LEU A 158 -1.05 -13.08 10.11
CA LEU A 158 -0.40 -11.99 9.36
C LEU A 158 -1.22 -11.53 8.14
N HIS A 159 -1.85 -12.46 7.42
CA HIS A 159 -2.57 -12.13 6.18
C HIS A 159 -3.84 -11.33 6.45
N TRP A 160 -4.77 -11.88 7.24
CA TRP A 160 -6.05 -11.19 7.47
C TRP A 160 -5.88 -9.93 8.35
N TYR A 161 -4.95 -9.96 9.31
CA TYR A 161 -4.61 -8.80 10.12
C TYR A 161 -4.08 -7.66 9.25
N HIS A 162 -3.14 -7.98 8.34
CA HIS A 162 -2.62 -7.01 7.38
C HIS A 162 -3.74 -6.40 6.54
N HIS A 163 -4.58 -7.21 5.88
CA HIS A 163 -5.64 -6.71 5.00
C HIS A 163 -6.65 -5.80 5.72
N VAL A 164 -7.04 -6.12 6.96
CA VAL A 164 -7.90 -5.26 7.78
C VAL A 164 -7.23 -3.93 8.09
N VAL A 165 -5.99 -3.97 8.58
CA VAL A 165 -5.29 -2.78 9.07
C VAL A 165 -4.90 -1.84 7.93
N VAL A 166 -4.40 -2.35 6.79
CA VAL A 166 -4.03 -1.50 5.65
C VAL A 166 -5.24 -0.87 4.97
N LEU A 167 -6.40 -1.53 4.97
CA LEU A 167 -7.64 -0.95 4.46
C LEU A 167 -8.05 0.26 5.28
N ILE A 168 -8.14 0.09 6.61
CA ILE A 168 -8.54 1.18 7.52
C ILE A 168 -7.53 2.32 7.44
N TYR A 169 -6.23 1.99 7.48
CA TYR A 169 -5.19 3.01 7.49
C TYR A 169 -5.10 3.79 6.18
N SER A 170 -5.16 3.13 5.02
CA SER A 170 -5.07 3.82 3.73
C SER A 170 -6.24 4.79 3.53
N TRP A 171 -7.45 4.42 3.96
CA TRP A 171 -8.64 5.28 3.87
C TRP A 171 -8.57 6.45 4.86
N ASN A 172 -8.09 6.22 6.09
CA ASN A 172 -7.88 7.30 7.05
C ASN A 172 -6.77 8.27 6.58
N SER A 173 -5.66 7.74 6.06
CA SER A 173 -4.53 8.52 5.55
C SER A 173 -4.88 9.32 4.28
N ALA A 174 -5.80 8.83 3.45
CA ALA A 174 -6.30 9.55 2.28
C ALA A 174 -7.04 10.84 2.65
N VAL A 175 -7.66 10.92 3.84
CA VAL A 175 -8.34 12.15 4.31
C VAL A 175 -7.34 13.26 4.61
N GLU A 176 -6.17 12.92 5.13
CA GLU A 176 -5.12 13.88 5.46
C GLU A 176 -4.20 14.18 4.28
N VAL A 177 -4.31 13.42 3.18
CA VAL A 177 -3.42 13.46 2.01
C VAL A 177 -1.96 13.47 2.48
N THR A 178 -1.62 12.49 3.33
CA THR A 178 -0.37 12.48 4.09
C THR A 178 0.85 12.59 3.18
N ALA A 179 1.77 13.50 3.53
CA ALA A 179 2.95 13.76 2.69
C ALA A 179 3.87 12.53 2.55
N ALA A 180 4.10 11.82 3.66
CA ALA A 180 4.86 10.57 3.66
C ALA A 180 4.17 9.45 2.85
N GLY A 181 2.87 9.60 2.56
CA GLY A 181 2.10 8.72 1.68
C GLY A 181 2.78 8.43 0.34
N ARG A 182 3.50 9.42 -0.21
CA ARG A 182 4.29 9.28 -1.45
C ARG A 182 5.23 8.05 -1.41
N TRP A 183 6.01 7.92 -0.34
CA TRP A 183 6.93 6.80 -0.14
C TRP A 183 6.18 5.48 0.06
N PHE A 184 5.15 5.48 0.92
CA PHE A 184 4.40 4.28 1.25
C PHE A 184 3.67 3.69 0.05
N ILE A 185 3.05 4.54 -0.77
CA ILE A 185 2.34 4.15 -1.99
C ILE A 185 3.33 3.60 -3.03
N PHE A 186 4.41 4.32 -3.31
CA PHE A 186 5.41 3.90 -4.30
C PHE A 186 6.07 2.57 -3.93
N MET A 187 6.53 2.41 -2.68
CA MET A 187 7.11 1.15 -2.22
C MET A 187 6.10 0.00 -2.30
N ASN A 188 4.84 0.23 -1.89
CA ASN A 188 3.82 -0.81 -1.93
C ASN A 188 3.50 -1.24 -3.37
N PHE A 189 3.31 -0.30 -4.31
CA PHE A 189 3.12 -0.66 -5.72
C PHE A 189 4.30 -1.45 -6.29
N THR A 190 5.53 -1.05 -5.93
CA THR A 190 6.75 -1.77 -6.34
C THR A 190 6.73 -3.22 -5.83
N VAL A 191 6.54 -3.42 -4.52
CA VAL A 191 6.53 -4.76 -3.92
C VAL A 191 5.34 -5.59 -4.40
N HIS A 192 4.15 -5.00 -4.55
CA HIS A 192 2.98 -5.69 -5.04
C HIS A 192 3.07 -6.08 -6.52
N SER A 193 3.70 -5.26 -7.37
CA SER A 193 3.95 -5.65 -8.77
C SER A 193 4.74 -6.97 -8.84
N ILE A 194 5.78 -7.11 -8.00
CA ILE A 194 6.64 -8.29 -7.94
C ILE A 194 5.89 -9.47 -7.27
N MET A 195 5.26 -9.22 -6.13
CA MET A 195 4.55 -10.24 -5.34
C MET A 195 3.39 -10.86 -6.13
N TYR A 196 2.54 -10.04 -6.75
CA TYR A 196 1.40 -10.54 -7.53
C TYR A 196 1.86 -11.21 -8.83
N SER A 197 2.93 -10.73 -9.47
CA SER A 197 3.55 -11.45 -10.59
C SER A 197 4.00 -12.86 -10.17
N TYR A 198 4.70 -12.97 -9.03
CA TYR A 198 5.10 -14.25 -8.45
C TYR A 198 3.88 -15.16 -8.19
N TYR A 199 2.80 -14.63 -7.60
CA TYR A 199 1.59 -15.42 -7.32
C TYR A 199 0.80 -15.81 -8.57
N ALA A 200 0.77 -14.96 -9.60
CA ALA A 200 0.16 -15.27 -10.88
C ALA A 200 0.81 -16.53 -11.46
N PHE A 201 2.11 -16.53 -11.66
CA PHE A 201 2.82 -17.70 -12.19
C PHE A 201 2.75 -18.92 -11.25
N ALA A 202 2.85 -18.73 -9.94
CA ALA A 202 2.69 -19.83 -8.98
C ALA A 202 1.28 -20.48 -9.05
N SER A 203 0.24 -19.72 -9.40
CA SER A 203 -1.14 -20.22 -9.49
C SER A 203 -1.38 -21.20 -10.64
N VAL A 204 -0.62 -21.07 -11.74
CA VAL A 204 -0.66 -22.00 -12.89
C VAL A 204 0.25 -23.22 -12.70
N GLY A 205 0.93 -23.32 -11.56
CA GLY A 205 1.75 -24.48 -11.18
C GLY A 205 3.24 -24.33 -11.46
N ILE A 206 3.70 -23.14 -11.88
CA ILE A 206 5.13 -22.86 -12.02
C ILE A 206 5.77 -22.90 -10.63
N ARG A 207 6.79 -23.75 -10.46
CA ARG A 207 7.54 -23.88 -9.21
C ARG A 207 8.81 -23.07 -9.31
N PHE A 208 8.82 -21.93 -8.62
CA PHE A 208 10.01 -21.10 -8.53
C PHE A 208 11.02 -21.66 -7.51
N PRO A 209 12.32 -21.45 -7.72
CA PRO A 209 13.33 -21.72 -6.71
C PRO A 209 13.05 -20.95 -5.42
N LYS A 210 13.40 -21.54 -4.27
CA LYS A 210 13.22 -20.93 -2.93
C LYS A 210 13.82 -19.53 -2.81
N ILE A 211 14.85 -19.22 -3.58
CA ILE A 211 15.49 -17.90 -3.58
C ILE A 211 14.52 -16.79 -4.02
N ILE A 212 13.64 -17.07 -4.99
CA ILE A 212 12.67 -16.07 -5.48
C ILE A 212 11.63 -15.77 -4.40
N SER A 213 11.10 -16.79 -3.73
CA SER A 213 10.16 -16.58 -2.63
C SER A 213 10.82 -15.83 -1.46
N MET A 214 12.11 -16.09 -1.20
CA MET A 214 12.91 -15.33 -0.23
C MET A 214 13.02 -13.86 -0.63
N ILE A 215 13.37 -13.56 -1.89
CA ILE A 215 13.49 -12.18 -2.39
C ILE A 215 12.18 -11.42 -2.18
N VAL A 216 11.04 -12.02 -2.52
CA VAL A 216 9.72 -11.39 -2.29
C VAL A 216 9.53 -11.06 -0.81
N THR A 217 9.83 -12.00 0.10
CA THR A 217 9.70 -11.75 1.55
C THR A 217 10.69 -10.71 2.05
N ILE A 218 11.92 -10.66 1.51
CA ILE A 218 12.92 -9.64 1.84
C ILE A 218 12.41 -8.26 1.44
N LEU A 219 11.91 -8.10 0.21
CA LEU A 219 11.35 -6.84 -0.28
C LEU A 219 10.19 -6.35 0.61
N GLN A 220 9.26 -7.24 0.97
CA GLN A 220 8.15 -6.92 1.88
C GLN A 220 8.65 -6.49 3.26
N THR A 221 9.65 -7.20 3.80
CA THR A 221 10.23 -6.89 5.12
C THR A 221 10.97 -5.56 5.09
N SER A 222 11.78 -5.31 4.06
CA SER A 222 12.50 -4.06 3.85
C SER A 222 11.54 -2.87 3.74
N GLN A 223 10.41 -3.02 3.03
CA GLN A 223 9.36 -1.99 2.98
C GLN A 223 8.85 -1.62 4.37
N MET A 224 8.62 -2.60 5.26
CA MET A 224 8.16 -2.30 6.62
C MET A 224 9.22 -1.54 7.43
N LEU A 225 10.48 -1.94 7.32
CA LEU A 225 11.60 -1.28 8.01
C LEU A 225 11.82 0.16 7.52
N ILE A 226 11.77 0.37 6.21
CA ILE A 226 11.85 1.72 5.63
C ILE A 226 10.66 2.56 6.11
N GLY A 227 9.47 1.96 6.17
CA GLY A 227 8.29 2.65 6.66
C GLY A 227 8.41 3.10 8.12
N VAL A 228 8.91 2.24 9.01
CA VAL A 228 9.22 2.62 10.40
C VAL A 228 10.20 3.79 10.45
N THR A 229 11.29 3.73 9.66
CA THR A 229 12.30 4.80 9.60
C THR A 229 11.69 6.12 9.14
N ILE A 230 10.89 6.13 8.07
CA ILE A 230 10.23 7.35 7.57
C ILE A 230 9.30 7.93 8.63
N SER A 231 8.48 7.10 9.29
CA SER A 231 7.57 7.55 10.35
C SER A 231 8.32 8.17 11.52
N CYS A 232 9.45 7.58 11.95
CA CYS A 232 10.31 8.16 12.99
C CYS A 232 10.89 9.52 12.58
N ILE A 233 11.36 9.66 11.34
CA ILE A 233 11.93 10.91 10.84
C ILE A 233 10.86 12.00 10.78
N VAL A 234 9.67 11.70 10.24
CA VAL A 234 8.55 12.65 10.18
C VAL A 234 8.13 13.09 11.58
N TYR A 235 8.06 12.15 12.53
CA TYR A 235 7.75 12.45 13.93
C TYR A 235 8.78 13.38 14.57
N TYR A 236 10.07 13.09 14.36
CA TYR A 236 11.15 13.94 14.84
C TYR A 236 11.07 15.35 14.26
N LEU A 237 10.91 15.47 12.95
CA LEU A 237 10.84 16.77 12.26
C LEU A 237 9.64 17.60 12.73
N ARG A 238 8.48 16.96 12.89
CA ARG A 238 7.27 17.64 13.35
C ARG A 238 7.35 18.05 14.83
N SER A 239 7.92 17.19 15.69
CA SER A 239 8.11 17.49 17.12
C SER A 239 9.07 18.66 17.36
N LYS A 240 10.05 18.86 16.48
CA LYS A 240 11.01 19.97 16.59
C LYS A 240 10.44 21.34 16.18
N ASN A 241 9.18 21.41 15.70
CA ASN A 241 8.55 22.64 15.18
C ASN A 241 9.47 23.41 14.21
N ILE A 242 10.28 22.68 13.44
CA ILE A 242 11.00 23.27 12.31
C ILE A 242 9.91 23.79 11.37
N MET A 243 10.09 24.97 10.78
CA MET A 243 9.16 25.63 9.84
C MET A 243 8.96 24.84 8.53
N ILE A 244 8.74 23.53 8.62
CA ILE A 244 8.49 22.58 7.54
C ILE A 244 7.05 22.09 7.73
N PRO A 245 6.17 22.26 6.73
CA PRO A 245 4.77 21.90 6.83
C PRO A 245 4.62 20.38 6.66
N CYS A 246 5.09 19.57 7.61
CA CYS A 246 4.90 18.10 7.55
C CYS A 246 3.41 17.77 7.72
N GLN A 247 2.68 17.63 6.60
CA GLN A 247 1.22 17.52 6.56
C GLN A 247 0.73 16.14 6.98
N GLN A 248 0.72 15.91 8.30
CA GLN A 248 0.21 14.70 8.94
C GLN A 248 -0.14 15.02 10.38
N SER A 249 -1.30 14.56 10.86
CA SER A 249 -1.69 14.70 12.27
C SER A 249 -0.81 13.83 13.16
N TYR A 250 -0.68 14.20 14.45
CA TYR A 250 0.02 13.35 15.41
C TYR A 250 -0.68 11.99 15.58
N GLU A 251 -2.01 11.98 15.50
CA GLU A 251 -2.83 10.77 15.56
C GLU A 251 -2.52 9.81 14.41
N ASN A 252 -2.53 10.31 13.17
CA ASN A 252 -2.21 9.51 11.99
C ASN A 252 -0.75 9.02 12.05
N LEU A 253 0.18 9.84 12.54
CA LEU A 253 1.59 9.50 12.63
C LEU A 253 1.86 8.41 13.68
N THR A 254 1.24 8.51 14.86
CA THR A 254 1.30 7.45 15.88
C THR A 254 0.70 6.16 15.33
N LEU A 255 -0.46 6.23 14.69
CA LEU A 255 -1.11 5.07 14.08
C LEU A 255 -0.25 4.45 12.98
N CYS A 256 0.36 5.26 12.11
CA CYS A 256 1.30 4.83 11.08
C CYS A 256 2.48 4.07 11.68
N PHE A 257 3.15 4.67 12.67
CA PHE A 257 4.28 4.06 13.35
C PHE A 257 3.91 2.72 14.00
N SER A 258 2.80 2.67 14.74
CA SER A 258 2.33 1.44 15.38
C SER A 258 2.05 0.32 14.37
N ILE A 259 1.41 0.64 13.24
CA ILE A 259 1.11 -0.32 12.18
C ILE A 259 2.40 -0.85 11.55
N TYR A 260 3.28 0.04 11.08
CA TYR A 260 4.52 -0.36 10.42
C TYR A 260 5.46 -1.14 11.34
N LEU A 261 5.53 -0.78 12.62
CA LEU A 261 6.28 -1.52 13.62
C LEU A 261 5.70 -2.93 13.82
N SER A 262 4.37 -3.05 13.94
CA SER A 262 3.70 -4.35 14.08
C SER A 262 3.98 -5.25 12.86
N PHE A 263 3.92 -4.70 11.65
CA PHE A 263 4.21 -5.44 10.43
C PHE A 263 5.68 -5.81 10.32
N ALA A 264 6.61 -4.92 10.65
CA ALA A 264 8.04 -5.23 10.66
C ALA A 264 8.34 -6.45 11.55
N ILE A 265 7.76 -6.49 12.76
CA ILE A 265 7.90 -7.64 13.68
C ILE A 265 7.32 -8.91 13.07
N LEU A 266 6.10 -8.84 12.51
CA LEU A 266 5.42 -10.02 11.96
C LEU A 266 6.13 -10.56 10.71
N PHE A 267 6.61 -9.71 9.82
CA PHE A 267 7.35 -10.10 8.61
C PHE A 267 8.74 -10.66 8.95
N MET A 268 9.44 -10.06 9.92
CA MET A 268 10.69 -10.62 10.44
C MET A 268 10.48 -12.01 11.04
N ASN A 269 9.45 -12.16 11.89
CA ASN A 269 9.10 -13.46 12.46
C ASN A 269 8.74 -14.50 11.38
N PHE A 270 8.00 -14.09 10.36
CA PHE A 270 7.68 -14.94 9.21
C PHE A 270 8.95 -15.35 8.44
N PHE A 271 9.88 -14.42 8.20
CA PHE A 271 11.13 -14.69 7.49
C PHE A 271 12.01 -15.67 8.28
N ILE A 272 12.21 -15.42 9.58
CA ILE A 272 12.99 -16.28 10.48
C ILE A 272 12.38 -17.69 10.47
N LYS A 273 11.07 -17.81 10.66
CA LYS A 273 10.39 -19.10 10.75
C LYS A 273 10.44 -19.92 9.45
N ASN A 274 10.32 -19.28 8.29
CA ASN A 274 10.23 -19.99 7.02
C ASN A 274 11.57 -20.22 6.33
N TYR A 275 12.58 -19.39 6.61
CA TYR A 275 13.85 -19.42 5.87
C TYR A 275 15.07 -19.72 6.73
N LEU A 276 15.12 -19.21 7.96
CA LEU A 276 16.30 -19.34 8.83
C LEU A 276 16.16 -20.47 9.85
N SER A 277 14.96 -20.73 10.35
CA SER A 277 14.71 -21.84 11.26
C SER A 277 14.98 -23.15 10.55
N ARG A 278 16.02 -23.88 11.00
CA ARG A 278 16.24 -25.26 10.58
C ARG A 278 15.03 -26.06 11.06
N LYS A 279 14.25 -26.62 10.12
CA LYS A 279 13.37 -27.74 10.48
C LYS A 279 14.29 -28.83 10.99
N GLU A 280 14.30 -29.07 12.30
CA GLU A 280 14.78 -30.34 12.81
C GLU A 280 14.04 -31.42 12.04
N LYS A 281 14.76 -32.19 11.24
CA LYS A 281 14.23 -33.45 10.72
C LYS A 281 13.90 -34.26 11.97
N LYS A 282 12.62 -34.31 12.36
CA LYS A 282 12.14 -35.37 13.24
C LYS A 282 12.59 -36.67 12.57
N LYS A 283 13.64 -37.29 13.12
CA LYS A 283 13.95 -38.69 12.84
C LYS A 283 12.68 -39.44 13.25
N LEU A 284 11.93 -39.96 12.28
CA LEU A 284 11.00 -41.05 12.57
C LEU A 284 11.90 -42.20 13.04
N GLN A 285 11.87 -42.47 14.35
CA GLN A 285 12.09 -43.80 14.88
C GLN A 285 10.72 -44.48 14.98
#